data_AF-A0A7L8UBJ5-F1
#
_entry.id   AF-A0A7L8UBJ5-F1
#
_cell.length_a   1.000
_cell.length_b   1.000
_cell.length_c   1.000
_cell.angle_alpha   90.00
_cell.angle_beta   90.00
_cell.angle_gamma   90.00
#
_symmetry.space_group_name_H-M   'P 1'
#
loop_
_entity.id
_entity.type
_entity.pdbx_description
1 polymer ?
#
loop_
_entity_poly.entity_id
_entity_poly.type
_entity_poly.pdbx_seq_one_letter_code
_entity_poly.pdbx_strand_id
1 'polypeptide(L)'
;MKDLSRLFCLLFVLLLFSCKKEKIENSEIRDRYFNLEKIGWKSRSYTQVVDDIGFTATEVPIQYYLLKDQGTEKLGHVDSLYEENKRERVIEFVFQQDEEKDLLNNDFTGMDYTSAVKYMSFGLDKDFYVVTSKKDTIPCSGVNFERNYKIAPFQKVLLFFSGIDPNDKIQLIYNDFLFRKGILKFKFKDPFTPVAL
;
A
#
# COMPACT_ATOMS: atom_id res chain seq x y z
N MET A 1 -67.34 4.24 1.55
CA MET A 1 -66.34 4.25 2.64
C MET A 1 -65.46 2.99 2.70
N LYS A 2 -65.93 1.80 2.32
CA LYS A 2 -65.10 0.57 2.30
C LYS A 2 -63.98 0.56 1.24
N ASP A 3 -64.22 1.15 0.06
CA ASP A 3 -63.22 1.16 -1.01
C ASP A 3 -62.10 2.18 -0.78
N LEU A 4 -62.40 3.28 -0.09
CA LEU A 4 -61.39 4.26 0.33
C LEU A 4 -60.41 3.68 1.36
N SER A 5 -60.91 2.80 2.25
CA SER A 5 -60.11 2.09 3.24
C SER A 5 -59.16 1.06 2.61
N ARG A 6 -59.59 0.38 1.53
CA ARG A 6 -58.73 -0.56 0.78
C ARG A 6 -57.61 0.15 0.03
N LEU A 7 -57.90 1.33 -0.53
CA LEU A 7 -56.90 2.16 -1.22
C LEU A 7 -55.81 2.65 -0.24
N PHE A 8 -56.22 3.03 0.99
CA PHE A 8 -55.29 3.47 2.03
C PHE A 8 -54.39 2.34 2.52
N CYS A 9 -54.92 1.12 2.68
CA CYS A 9 -54.11 -0.06 3.02
C CYS A 9 -53.09 -0.41 1.93
N LEU A 10 -53.46 -0.32 0.65
CA LEU A 10 -52.55 -0.54 -0.47
C LEU A 10 -51.42 0.52 -0.53
N LEU A 11 -51.75 1.78 -0.24
CA LEU A 11 -50.77 2.85 -0.16
C LEU A 11 -49.80 2.66 1.02
N PHE A 12 -50.30 2.15 2.15
CA PHE A 12 -49.48 1.85 3.33
C PHE A 12 -48.52 0.67 3.09
N VAL A 13 -48.95 -0.35 2.33
CA VAL A 13 -48.07 -1.46 1.93
C VAL A 13 -46.97 -0.99 0.98
N LEU A 14 -47.28 -0.08 0.03
CA LEU A 14 -46.27 0.52 -0.85
C LEU A 14 -45.26 1.40 -0.11
N LEU A 15 -45.66 2.05 0.98
CA LEU A 15 -44.74 2.83 1.83
C LEU A 15 -43.78 1.94 2.65
N LEU A 16 -44.18 0.71 3.00
CA LEU A 16 -43.32 -0.23 3.71
C LEU A 16 -42.24 -0.88 2.82
N PHE A 17 -42.42 -0.91 1.49
CA PHE A 17 -41.41 -1.38 0.54
C PHE A 17 -40.39 -0.31 0.12
N SER A 18 -40.56 0.95 0.56
CA SER A 18 -39.62 2.05 0.27
C SER A 18 -38.49 2.17 1.31
N CYS A 19 -38.10 1.06 1.93
CA CYS A 19 -36.92 1.02 2.78
C CYS A 19 -35.68 0.83 1.89
N LYS A 20 -35.17 1.94 1.34
CA LYS A 20 -33.93 1.97 0.56
C LYS A 20 -32.77 1.43 1.41
N LYS A 21 -32.21 0.29 1.00
CA LYS A 21 -31.03 -0.38 1.58
C LYS A 21 -29.70 0.32 1.21
N GLU A 22 -29.72 1.63 0.96
CA GLU A 22 -28.64 2.38 0.30
C GLU A 22 -27.71 3.11 1.30
N LYS A 23 -28.09 3.20 2.58
CA LYS A 23 -27.35 3.94 3.61
C LYS A 23 -26.42 3.12 4.51
N ILE A 24 -26.69 1.82 4.68
CA ILE A 24 -25.96 0.96 5.63
C ILE A 24 -24.57 0.61 5.07
N GLU A 25 -24.48 0.29 3.78
CA GLU A 25 -23.24 -0.09 3.09
C GLU A 25 -22.19 1.03 3.14
N ASN A 26 -22.62 2.29 2.97
CA ASN A 26 -21.73 3.45 3.04
C ASN A 26 -21.21 3.74 4.46
N SER A 27 -21.91 3.32 5.51
CA SER A 27 -21.48 3.58 6.90
C SER A 27 -20.30 2.72 7.31
N GLU A 28 -20.37 1.41 7.06
CA GLU A 28 -19.27 0.47 7.37
C GLU A 28 -18.00 0.77 6.57
N ILE A 29 -18.16 1.11 5.28
CA ILE A 29 -17.05 1.50 4.41
C ILE A 29 -16.39 2.79 4.96
N ARG A 30 -17.20 3.77 5.38
CA ARG A 30 -16.70 5.03 5.94
C ARG A 30 -15.96 4.83 7.26
N ASP A 31 -16.49 3.98 8.14
CA ASP A 31 -15.86 3.69 9.43
C ASP A 31 -14.51 2.97 9.25
N ARG A 32 -14.42 2.04 8.30
CA ARG A 32 -13.17 1.36 7.93
C ARG A 32 -12.10 2.35 7.46
N TYR A 33 -12.46 3.29 6.58
CA TYR A 33 -11.52 4.29 6.05
C TYR A 33 -11.14 5.35 7.09
N PHE A 34 -12.07 5.77 7.93
CA PHE A 34 -11.80 6.69 9.04
C PHE A 34 -10.81 6.09 10.04
N ASN A 35 -10.93 4.80 10.34
CA ASN A 35 -9.99 4.09 11.20
C ASN A 35 -8.60 3.97 10.55
N LEU A 36 -8.53 3.70 9.24
CA LEU A 36 -7.26 3.69 8.51
C LEU A 36 -6.55 5.04 8.52
N GLU A 37 -7.30 6.14 8.38
CA GLU A 37 -6.74 7.50 8.47
C GLU A 37 -6.16 7.78 9.86
N LYS A 38 -6.89 7.40 10.92
CA LYS A 38 -6.47 7.58 12.31
C LYS A 38 -5.24 6.78 12.70
N ILE A 39 -5.09 5.56 12.16
CA ILE A 39 -3.94 4.68 12.44
C ILE A 39 -2.64 5.23 11.81
N GLY A 40 -2.76 6.19 10.88
CA GLY A 40 -1.65 6.73 10.14
C GLY A 40 -1.25 5.79 9.01
N TRP A 41 -1.44 6.24 7.78
CA TRP A 41 -1.21 5.48 6.55
C TRP A 41 0.22 4.92 6.39
N LYS A 42 1.18 5.44 7.16
CA LYS A 42 2.60 5.06 7.18
C LYS A 42 3.05 4.30 8.43
N SER A 43 2.13 3.85 9.28
CA SER A 43 2.45 3.23 10.58
C SER A 43 3.27 1.93 10.52
N ARG A 44 3.56 1.40 9.33
CA ARG A 44 4.24 0.10 9.13
C ARG A 44 5.64 0.23 8.54
N SER A 45 6.39 1.26 8.93
CA SER A 45 7.78 1.39 8.53
C SER A 45 8.70 0.51 9.39
N TYR A 46 9.67 -0.14 8.75
CA TYR A 46 10.76 -0.84 9.42
C TYR A 46 12.08 -0.40 8.80
N THR A 47 12.99 0.09 9.63
CA THR A 47 14.31 0.56 9.21
C THR A 47 15.38 -0.41 9.68
N GLN A 48 16.29 -0.76 8.78
CA GLN A 48 17.54 -1.43 9.07
C GLN A 48 18.68 -0.51 8.65
N VAL A 49 19.66 -0.33 9.51
CA VAL A 49 20.87 0.43 9.19
C VAL A 49 22.01 -0.57 9.04
N VAL A 50 22.74 -0.48 7.92
CA VAL A 50 23.96 -1.26 7.69
C VAL A 50 25.06 -0.30 7.26
N ASP A 51 26.14 -0.28 8.03
CA ASP A 51 27.17 0.75 8.00
C ASP A 51 26.56 2.15 8.22
N ASP A 52 26.54 2.99 7.18
CA ASP A 52 26.05 4.36 7.19
C ASP A 52 24.81 4.56 6.30
N ILE A 53 24.16 3.47 5.89
CA ILE A 53 22.98 3.48 5.02
C ILE A 53 21.77 2.93 5.77
N GLY A 54 20.75 3.76 5.92
CA GLY A 54 19.41 3.39 6.35
C GLY A 54 18.55 2.87 5.20
N PHE A 55 17.99 1.68 5.40
CA PHE A 55 17.04 1.04 4.51
C PHE A 55 15.69 0.97 5.21
N THR A 56 14.69 1.68 4.70
CA THR A 56 13.35 1.75 5.31
C THR A 56 12.31 1.17 4.38
N ALA A 57 11.63 0.10 4.81
CA ALA A 57 10.50 -0.50 4.10
C ALA A 57 9.19 -0.11 4.78
N THR A 58 8.20 0.36 4.03
CA THR A 58 6.87 0.70 4.52
C THR A 58 5.81 0.05 3.63
N GLU A 59 5.05 -0.90 4.16
CA GLU A 59 3.88 -1.44 3.46
C GLU A 59 2.77 -0.38 3.44
N VAL A 60 2.31 -0.01 2.24
CA VAL A 60 1.29 1.02 2.07
C VAL A 60 -0.04 0.37 1.69
N PRO A 61 -1.12 0.56 2.49
CA PRO A 61 -2.44 0.03 2.14
C PRO A 61 -2.94 0.61 0.82
N ILE A 62 -3.47 -0.22 -0.08
CA ILE A 62 -4.00 0.23 -1.39
C ILE A 62 -5.12 1.26 -1.23
N GLN A 63 -5.93 1.10 -0.19
CA GLN A 63 -6.98 2.02 0.19
C GLN A 63 -6.48 3.46 0.35
N TYR A 64 -5.24 3.65 0.82
CA TYR A 64 -4.63 4.97 0.95
C TYR A 64 -4.52 5.67 -0.41
N TYR A 65 -3.99 4.97 -1.43
CA TYR A 65 -3.82 5.54 -2.76
C TYR A 65 -5.16 5.83 -3.42
N LEU A 66 -6.13 4.91 -3.29
CA LEU A 66 -7.46 5.08 -3.88
C LEU A 66 -8.20 6.26 -3.25
N LEU A 67 -8.14 6.43 -1.92
CA LEU A 67 -8.78 7.56 -1.23
C LEU A 67 -8.10 8.90 -1.52
N LYS A 68 -6.78 8.91 -1.62
CA LYS A 68 -6.03 10.13 -1.95
C LYS A 68 -6.39 10.66 -3.34
N ASP A 69 -6.64 9.76 -4.29
CA ASP A 69 -6.98 10.11 -5.68
C ASP A 69 -8.48 10.42 -5.86
N GLN A 70 -9.36 9.58 -5.33
CA GLN A 70 -10.81 9.65 -5.58
C GLN A 70 -11.59 10.47 -4.55
N GLY A 71 -10.98 10.77 -3.40
CA GLY A 71 -11.63 11.43 -2.27
C GLY A 71 -12.66 10.55 -1.55
N THR A 72 -13.26 11.09 -0.50
CA THR A 72 -14.20 10.36 0.37
C THR A 72 -15.66 10.41 -0.09
N GLU A 73 -15.94 11.04 -1.24
CA GLU A 73 -17.31 11.27 -1.72
C GLU A 73 -17.87 10.08 -2.51
N LYS A 74 -16.99 9.23 -3.07
CA LYS A 74 -17.36 8.08 -3.93
C LYS A 74 -16.98 6.74 -3.31
N LEU A 75 -17.31 6.54 -2.04
CA LEU A 75 -16.86 5.37 -1.26
C LEU A 75 -17.19 4.01 -1.90
N GLY A 76 -18.37 3.83 -2.50
CA GLY A 76 -18.71 2.58 -3.19
C GLY A 76 -17.82 2.28 -4.41
N HIS A 77 -17.35 3.31 -5.12
CA HIS A 77 -16.40 3.13 -6.21
C HIS A 77 -15.01 2.77 -5.70
N VAL A 78 -14.57 3.41 -4.61
CA VAL A 78 -13.29 3.09 -3.94
C VAL A 78 -13.28 1.66 -3.42
N ASP A 79 -14.39 1.18 -2.86
CA ASP A 79 -14.52 -0.20 -2.39
C ASP A 79 -14.47 -1.21 -3.55
N SER A 80 -15.15 -0.94 -4.68
CA SER A 80 -15.04 -1.76 -5.90
C SER A 80 -13.59 -1.85 -6.40
N LEU A 81 -12.90 -0.70 -6.50
CA LEU A 81 -11.50 -0.66 -6.90
C LEU A 81 -10.60 -1.41 -5.92
N TYR A 82 -10.88 -1.32 -4.62
CA TYR A 82 -10.17 -2.09 -3.62
C TYR A 82 -10.38 -3.60 -3.84
N GLU A 83 -11.62 -4.05 -4.02
CA GLU A 83 -11.92 -5.47 -4.21
C GLU A 83 -11.27 -6.06 -5.47
N GLU A 84 -11.17 -5.27 -6.54
CA GLU A 84 -10.45 -5.64 -7.77
C GLU A 84 -8.94 -5.76 -7.56
N ASN A 85 -8.37 -4.97 -6.64
CA ASN A 85 -6.92 -4.84 -6.45
C ASN A 85 -6.42 -5.39 -5.10
N LYS A 86 -7.27 -6.02 -4.27
CA LYS A 86 -6.94 -6.45 -2.90
C LYS A 86 -5.77 -7.44 -2.79
N ARG A 87 -5.40 -8.06 -3.92
CA ARG A 87 -4.27 -8.99 -4.02
C ARG A 87 -2.94 -8.34 -4.38
N GLU A 88 -2.99 -7.05 -4.69
CA GLU A 88 -1.80 -6.25 -4.92
C GLU A 88 -1.21 -5.82 -3.58
N ARG A 89 0.09 -5.54 -3.57
CA ARG A 89 0.81 -4.92 -2.46
C ARG A 89 1.76 -3.87 -3.00
N VAL A 90 1.80 -2.75 -2.30
CA VAL A 90 2.72 -1.65 -2.59
C VAL A 90 3.60 -1.45 -1.37
N ILE A 91 4.91 -1.39 -1.60
CA ILE A 91 5.88 -1.12 -0.55
C ILE A 91 6.70 0.10 -0.95
N GLU A 92 6.66 1.14 -0.12
CA GLU A 92 7.61 2.25 -0.16
C GLU A 92 8.95 1.77 0.40
N PHE A 93 10.02 1.89 -0.37
CA PHE A 93 11.37 1.55 0.06
C PHE A 93 12.29 2.77 -0.09
N VAL A 94 12.93 3.16 1.01
CA VAL A 94 13.77 4.36 1.09
C VAL A 94 15.19 3.97 1.45
N PHE A 95 16.14 4.51 0.69
CA PHE A 95 17.56 4.47 0.97
C PHE A 95 18.02 5.85 1.43
N GLN A 96 18.66 5.94 2.59
CA GLN A 96 19.14 7.20 3.13
C GLN A 96 20.55 7.02 3.70
N GLN A 97 21.43 7.98 3.45
CA GLN A 97 22.78 8.00 4.02
C GLN A 97 22.80 8.98 5.20
N ASP A 98 23.49 8.61 6.28
CA ASP A 98 23.44 9.35 7.54
C ASP A 98 23.99 10.80 7.46
N GLU A 99 24.95 11.05 6.58
CA GLU A 99 25.52 12.37 6.27
C GLU A 99 24.88 13.03 5.04
N GLU A 100 23.72 12.54 4.61
CA GLU A 100 22.94 13.07 3.48
C GLU A 100 23.68 13.06 2.13
N LYS A 101 24.70 12.19 1.99
CA LYS A 101 25.42 12.02 0.73
C LYS A 101 24.53 11.40 -0.33
N ASP A 102 24.80 11.77 -1.58
CA ASP A 102 24.11 11.19 -2.73
C ASP A 102 24.55 9.73 -2.92
N LEU A 103 23.67 8.81 -2.51
CA LEU A 103 23.86 7.37 -2.61
C LEU A 103 24.08 6.87 -4.04
N LEU A 104 23.72 7.65 -5.08
CA LEU A 104 23.94 7.24 -6.47
C LEU A 104 25.36 7.55 -6.96
N ASN A 105 26.20 8.17 -6.12
CA ASN A 105 27.60 8.37 -6.44
C ASN A 105 28.37 7.04 -6.55
N ASN A 106 29.50 7.10 -7.27
CA ASN A 106 30.35 5.93 -7.52
C ASN A 106 30.89 5.31 -6.22
N ASP A 107 31.17 6.12 -5.20
CA ASP A 107 31.72 5.65 -3.93
C ASP A 107 30.82 4.64 -3.23
N PHE A 108 29.49 4.75 -3.42
CA PHE A 108 28.52 3.81 -2.86
C PHE A 108 28.21 2.66 -3.81
N THR A 109 27.97 2.96 -5.08
CA THR A 109 27.43 2.00 -6.06
C THR A 109 28.49 1.23 -6.85
N GLY A 110 29.70 1.79 -6.95
CA GLY A 110 30.72 1.35 -7.92
C GLY A 110 30.36 1.61 -9.39
N MET A 111 29.27 2.34 -9.68
CA MET A 111 28.80 2.65 -11.03
C MET A 111 28.96 4.14 -11.33
N ASP A 112 28.97 4.53 -12.60
CA ASP A 112 28.77 5.94 -12.93
C ASP A 112 27.32 6.35 -12.58
N TYR A 113 27.12 7.63 -12.30
CA TYR A 113 25.84 8.14 -11.82
C TYR A 113 24.67 7.83 -12.78
N THR A 114 24.89 7.87 -14.10
CA THR A 114 23.82 7.59 -15.08
C THR A 114 23.44 6.12 -15.04
N SER A 115 24.43 5.23 -14.93
CA SER A 115 24.18 3.79 -14.75
C SER A 115 23.48 3.49 -13.43
N ALA A 116 23.84 4.15 -12.32
CA ALA A 116 23.15 3.99 -11.05
C ALA A 116 21.68 4.42 -11.13
N VAL A 117 21.40 5.58 -11.74
CA VAL A 117 20.02 6.04 -11.99
C VAL A 117 19.25 5.06 -12.86
N LYS A 118 19.87 4.57 -13.95
CA LYS A 118 19.24 3.59 -14.85
C LYS A 118 18.93 2.29 -14.13
N TYR A 119 19.84 1.82 -13.27
CA TYR A 119 19.66 0.61 -12.49
C TYR A 119 18.49 0.75 -11.51
N MET A 120 18.42 1.86 -10.76
CA MET A 120 17.29 2.17 -9.88
C MET A 120 15.94 2.16 -10.61
N SER A 121 15.89 2.67 -11.84
CA SER A 121 14.67 2.73 -12.63
C SER A 121 14.24 1.40 -13.26
N PHE A 122 15.18 0.52 -13.65
CA PHE A 122 14.88 -0.59 -14.56
C PHE A 122 15.45 -1.96 -14.15
N GLY A 123 16.32 -2.02 -13.15
CA GLY A 123 16.98 -3.26 -12.72
C GLY A 123 16.70 -3.64 -11.27
N LEU A 124 16.31 -2.66 -10.45
CA LEU A 124 16.16 -2.82 -9.01
C LEU A 124 15.02 -3.79 -8.63
N ASP A 125 14.04 -3.99 -9.50
CA ASP A 125 12.95 -4.96 -9.30
C ASP A 125 13.48 -6.38 -9.00
N LYS A 126 14.60 -6.75 -9.62
CA LYS A 126 15.22 -8.08 -9.47
C LYS A 126 15.84 -8.32 -8.10
N ASP A 127 16.10 -7.26 -7.35
CA ASP A 127 16.69 -7.33 -6.02
C ASP A 127 15.63 -7.58 -4.94
N PHE A 128 14.34 -7.44 -5.28
CA PHE A 128 13.24 -7.55 -4.34
C PHE A 128 12.34 -8.74 -4.60
N TYR A 129 11.98 -9.42 -3.52
CA TYR A 129 10.90 -10.40 -3.52
C TYR A 129 10.24 -10.42 -2.15
N VAL A 130 9.00 -10.90 -2.07
CA VAL A 130 8.32 -11.15 -0.81
C VAL A 130 8.16 -12.63 -0.56
N VAL A 131 8.23 -13.00 0.72
CA VAL A 131 7.93 -14.36 1.20
C VAL A 131 6.64 -14.29 2.01
N THR A 132 5.66 -15.13 1.67
CA THR A 132 4.36 -15.21 2.36
C THR A 132 4.43 -16.12 3.59
N SER A 133 3.39 -16.12 4.44
CA SER A 133 3.32 -17.04 5.59
C SER A 133 3.31 -18.51 5.15
N LYS A 134 2.83 -18.79 3.93
CA LYS A 134 2.83 -20.13 3.30
C LYS A 134 4.19 -20.51 2.71
N LYS A 135 5.20 -19.64 2.83
CA LYS A 135 6.56 -19.78 2.26
C LYS A 135 6.59 -19.74 0.73
N ASP A 136 5.57 -19.16 0.11
CA ASP A 136 5.64 -18.84 -1.32
C ASP A 136 6.55 -17.63 -1.52
N THR A 137 7.36 -17.67 -2.57
CA THR A 137 8.23 -16.57 -2.98
C THR A 137 7.59 -15.86 -4.16
N ILE A 138 7.27 -14.58 -4.00
CA ILE A 138 6.62 -13.76 -5.02
C ILE A 138 7.62 -12.69 -5.47
N PRO A 139 8.02 -12.67 -6.75
CA PRO A 139 8.95 -11.66 -7.26
C PRO A 139 8.28 -10.29 -7.30
N CYS A 140 9.10 -9.23 -7.24
CA CYS A 140 8.64 -7.87 -7.54
C CYS A 140 8.12 -7.80 -8.98
N SER A 141 6.90 -7.31 -9.17
CA SER A 141 6.30 -7.16 -10.50
C SER A 141 6.72 -5.85 -11.18
N GLY A 142 7.24 -4.89 -10.42
CA GLY A 142 7.78 -3.66 -10.96
C GLY A 142 8.27 -2.70 -9.88
N VAL A 143 9.03 -1.71 -10.33
CA VAL A 143 9.56 -0.64 -9.49
C VAL A 143 9.26 0.71 -10.13
N ASN A 144 8.83 1.67 -9.32
CA ASN A 144 8.77 3.08 -9.70
C ASN A 144 9.79 3.86 -8.88
N PHE A 145 10.82 4.39 -9.55
CA PHE A 145 11.85 5.21 -8.91
C PHE A 145 11.46 6.69 -8.94
N GLU A 146 11.24 7.27 -7.76
CA GLU A 146 10.91 8.69 -7.60
C GLU A 146 12.17 9.54 -7.74
N ARG A 147 12.34 10.17 -8.91
CA ARG A 147 13.42 11.13 -9.15
C ARG A 147 13.19 12.39 -8.32
N ASN A 148 14.13 12.69 -7.43
CA ASN A 148 14.09 13.90 -6.60
C ASN A 148 15.11 14.97 -7.01
N TYR A 149 15.89 14.74 -8.08
CA TYR A 149 16.88 15.68 -8.62
C TYR A 149 17.82 16.30 -7.57
N LYS A 150 18.21 15.52 -6.55
CA LYS A 150 19.06 15.95 -5.43
C LYS A 150 18.45 17.02 -4.50
N ILE A 151 17.12 17.15 -4.52
CA ILE A 151 16.38 18.04 -3.61
C ILE A 151 16.25 17.41 -2.22
N ALA A 152 16.18 16.07 -2.16
CA ALA A 152 16.02 15.33 -0.90
C ALA A 152 17.19 14.36 -0.68
N PRO A 153 17.66 14.20 0.56
CA PRO A 153 18.85 13.40 0.89
C PRO A 153 18.54 11.90 1.02
N PHE A 154 17.60 11.38 0.21
CA PHE A 154 17.24 9.96 0.19
C PHE A 154 16.81 9.56 -1.22
N GLN A 155 16.93 8.28 -1.55
CA GLN A 155 16.35 7.71 -2.76
C GLN A 155 15.10 6.92 -2.37
N LYS A 156 13.99 7.10 -3.09
CA LYS A 156 12.74 6.37 -2.81
C LYS A 156 12.27 5.62 -4.03
N VAL A 157 11.87 4.38 -3.81
CA VAL A 157 11.18 3.55 -4.81
C VAL A 157 9.86 3.03 -4.27
N LEU A 158 8.91 2.83 -5.17
CA LEU A 158 7.69 2.05 -4.93
C LEU A 158 7.88 0.67 -5.56
N LEU A 159 7.69 -0.36 -4.75
CA LEU A 159 7.76 -1.76 -5.16
C LEU A 159 6.34 -2.30 -5.30
N PHE A 160 6.08 -3.05 -6.37
CA PHE A 160 4.78 -3.64 -6.65
C PHE A 160 4.86 -5.17 -6.59
N PHE A 161 3.86 -5.80 -5.98
CA PHE A 161 3.72 -7.25 -5.90
C PHE A 161 2.26 -7.63 -6.11
N SER A 162 2.03 -8.76 -6.77
CA SER A 162 0.70 -9.19 -7.20
C SER A 162 0.37 -10.60 -6.72
N GLY A 163 -0.91 -10.92 -6.63
CA GLY A 163 -1.37 -12.28 -6.32
C GLY A 163 -1.26 -12.70 -4.85
N ILE A 164 -1.01 -11.77 -3.93
CA ILE A 164 -0.88 -12.03 -2.49
C ILE A 164 -2.27 -12.11 -1.87
N ASP A 165 -2.51 -13.08 -0.98
CA ASP A 165 -3.79 -13.14 -0.25
C ASP A 165 -3.92 -11.88 0.65
N PRO A 166 -5.06 -11.15 0.64
CA PRO A 166 -5.28 -9.93 1.43
C PRO A 166 -4.95 -10.06 2.93
N ASN A 167 -5.11 -11.26 3.49
CA ASN A 167 -4.93 -11.53 4.92
C ASN A 167 -3.56 -12.16 5.24
N ASP A 168 -2.72 -12.39 4.23
CA ASP A 168 -1.41 -12.99 4.43
C ASP A 168 -0.40 -11.96 4.94
N LYS A 169 0.49 -12.43 5.80
CA LYS A 169 1.65 -11.67 6.23
C LYS A 169 2.76 -11.88 5.23
N ILE A 170 3.44 -10.81 4.89
CA ILE A 170 4.58 -10.83 4.00
C ILE A 170 5.85 -10.42 4.73
N GLN A 171 6.96 -10.98 4.27
CA GLN A 171 8.29 -10.53 4.61
C GLN A 171 8.97 -10.06 3.33
N LEU A 172 9.35 -8.79 3.27
CA LEU A 172 10.14 -8.28 2.15
C LEU A 172 11.59 -8.73 2.32
N ILE A 173 12.16 -9.22 1.23
CA ILE A 173 13.58 -9.53 1.12
C ILE A 173 14.18 -8.63 0.06
N TYR A 174 15.31 -8.03 0.40
CA TYR A 174 16.12 -7.22 -0.49
C TYR A 174 17.51 -7.83 -0.58
N ASN A 175 17.87 -8.32 -1.76
CA ASN A 175 19.21 -8.78 -2.09
C ASN A 175 19.99 -7.58 -2.65
N ASP A 176 20.70 -6.86 -1.79
CA ASP A 176 21.35 -5.62 -2.17
C ASP A 176 22.51 -5.83 -3.14
N PHE A 177 22.23 -5.61 -4.44
CA PHE A 177 23.25 -5.58 -5.48
C PHE A 177 23.91 -4.20 -5.61
N LEU A 178 23.15 -3.13 -5.34
CA LEU A 178 23.57 -1.76 -5.65
C LEU A 178 24.62 -1.24 -4.66
N PHE A 179 24.41 -1.42 -3.35
CA PHE A 179 25.33 -0.96 -2.29
C PHE A 179 26.15 -2.08 -1.67
N ARG A 180 25.88 -3.34 -2.08
CA ARG A 180 26.62 -4.56 -1.70
C ARG A 180 26.62 -4.82 -0.18
N LYS A 181 25.52 -4.49 0.51
CA LYS A 181 25.30 -4.74 1.96
C LYS A 181 24.72 -6.13 2.26
N GLY A 182 24.49 -6.95 1.24
CA GLY A 182 23.99 -8.33 1.39
C GLY A 182 22.48 -8.42 1.44
N ILE A 183 21.95 -9.42 2.15
CA ILE A 183 20.50 -9.70 2.17
C ILE A 183 19.85 -9.04 3.39
N LEU A 184 18.95 -8.09 3.14
CA LEU A 184 18.13 -7.44 4.16
C LEU A 184 16.72 -8.03 4.19
N LYS A 185 16.16 -8.14 5.40
CA LYS A 185 14.90 -8.86 5.65
C LYS A 185 13.96 -8.02 6.50
N PHE A 186 12.83 -7.60 5.95
CA PHE A 186 11.88 -6.71 6.62
C PHE A 186 10.59 -7.48 6.92
N LYS A 187 10.33 -7.70 8.22
CA LYS A 187 9.09 -8.31 8.69
C LYS A 187 8.15 -7.21 9.15
N PHE A 188 7.05 -7.00 8.42
CA PHE A 188 6.03 -6.05 8.85
C PHE A 188 5.34 -6.60 10.09
N LYS A 189 5.20 -5.76 11.13
CA LYS A 189 4.49 -6.15 12.34
C LYS A 189 3.01 -6.31 12.01
N ASP A 190 2.43 -7.35 12.59
CA ASP A 190 1.02 -7.68 12.40
C ASP A 190 0.13 -6.58 13.01
N PRO A 191 -0.81 -6.01 12.26
CA PRO A 191 -1.59 -4.86 12.72
C PRO A 191 -2.98 -5.26 13.23
N PHE A 192 -3.25 -6.50 13.64
CA PHE A 192 -4.58 -6.90 14.18
C PHE A 192 -4.89 -6.14 15.49
N THR A 193 -5.28 -4.87 15.36
CA THR A 193 -6.46 -4.39 16.05
C THR A 193 -7.59 -4.75 15.09
N PRO A 194 -8.36 -5.82 15.34
CA PRO A 194 -9.58 -6.06 14.57
C PRO A 194 -10.37 -4.76 14.58
N VAL A 195 -10.64 -4.19 13.40
CA VAL A 195 -11.68 -3.19 13.29
C VAL A 195 -12.93 -3.91 13.73
N ALA A 196 -13.45 -3.54 14.90
CA ALA A 196 -14.66 -4.14 15.45
C ALA A 196 -15.75 -4.03 14.38
N LEU A 197 -16.24 -5.19 13.93
CA LEU A 197 -17.47 -5.34 13.15
C LEU A 197 -18.67 -5.13 14.08
#